data_AF-V8D1F4-F1
#
_entry.id   AF-V8D1F4-F1
#
_cell.length_a   1.000
_cell.length_b   1.000
_cell.length_c   1.000
_cell.angle_alpha   90.00
_cell.angle_beta   90.00
_cell.angle_gamma   90.00
#
_symmetry.space_group_name_H-M   'P 1'
#
loop_
_entity.id
_entity.type
_entity.pdbx_description
1 polymer ?
#
loop_
_entity_poly.entity_id
_entity_poly.type
_entity_poly.pdbx_seq_one_letter_code
_entity_poly.pdbx_strand_id
1 'polypeptide(L)'
;MLTDAAWIQNAADSGSYSADLVGPALDAPAYEPDKSVINDRFFLTSAAVFALGWNTGAVPGGLNTPQDILNPAYKGKIGIVNPTGIASYVDLYRYYAKTYGEDYWEQLAALEPRVYPSALGVAQALTSGEVVVSPSVQPLVTEVEAGAPVNWKLPPTPWGTPWYSQVVGVAPHPNAAQVLADFMVTTEGQTALNPGYAAALPDIPGAVARAQDIASPDIAELTPEKVEQYSEEWQKLFQS
;
A
#
# COMPACT_ATOMS: atom_id res chain seq x y z
N MET A 1 -1.11 10.18 9.78
CA MET A 1 -1.56 8.87 9.31
C MET A 1 -0.59 7.82 9.84
N LEU A 2 -1.13 6.68 10.26
CA LEU A 2 -0.42 5.56 10.86
C LEU A 2 -0.73 4.30 10.06
N THR A 3 0.24 3.41 9.99
CA THR A 3 0.18 2.22 9.13
C THR A 3 0.43 0.91 9.90
N ASP A 4 0.94 0.99 11.13
CA ASP A 4 1.17 -0.18 11.98
C ASP A 4 -0.15 -0.62 12.59
N ALA A 5 -0.74 -1.65 11.99
CA ALA A 5 -2.04 -2.14 12.38
C ALA A 5 -2.06 -2.72 13.81
N ALA A 6 -0.97 -3.34 14.28
CA ALA A 6 -0.86 -3.85 15.64
C ALA A 6 -0.86 -2.71 16.66
N TRP A 7 -0.08 -1.66 16.38
CA TRP A 7 -0.03 -0.48 17.24
C TRP A 7 -1.38 0.25 17.25
N ILE A 8 -2.02 0.43 16.08
CA ILE A 8 -3.33 1.09 15.96
C ILE A 8 -4.35 0.39 16.85
N GLN A 9 -4.47 -0.94 16.76
CA GLN A 9 -5.42 -1.71 17.56
C GLN A 9 -5.13 -1.55 19.06
N ASN A 10 -3.87 -1.74 19.48
CA ASN A 10 -3.49 -1.62 20.89
C ASN A 10 -3.72 -0.21 21.46
N ALA A 11 -3.40 0.83 20.69
CA ALA A 11 -3.64 2.21 21.08
C ALA A 11 -5.14 2.50 21.19
N ALA A 12 -5.92 2.03 20.21
CA ALA A 12 -7.37 2.16 20.18
C ALA A 12 -8.02 1.46 21.38
N ASP A 13 -7.56 0.28 21.79
CA ASP A 13 -8.06 -0.43 22.96
C ASP A 13 -7.71 0.32 24.26
N SER A 14 -6.48 0.82 24.37
CA SER A 14 -6.01 1.50 25.59
C SER A 14 -6.72 2.83 25.87
N GLY A 15 -7.03 3.60 24.82
CA GLY A 15 -7.64 4.94 24.92
C GLY A 15 -6.78 6.02 25.56
N SER A 16 -5.56 5.70 26.01
CA SER A 16 -4.75 6.59 26.85
C SER A 16 -4.35 7.91 26.18
N TYR A 17 -4.35 7.97 24.85
CA TYR A 17 -3.85 9.13 24.09
C TYR A 17 -4.83 9.64 23.02
N SER A 18 -5.94 8.94 22.80
CA SER A 18 -6.90 9.23 21.73
C SER A 18 -8.14 9.87 22.32
N ALA A 19 -8.66 10.91 21.68
CA ALA A 19 -10.02 11.39 21.94
C ALA A 19 -11.02 10.55 21.14
N ASP A 20 -12.24 10.43 21.66
CA ASP A 20 -13.35 9.91 20.88
C ASP A 20 -13.60 10.83 19.68
N LEU A 21 -13.87 10.26 18.53
CA LEU A 21 -14.05 10.97 17.27
C LEU A 21 -15.42 11.64 17.22
N VAL A 22 -15.46 12.91 16.81
CA VAL A 22 -16.69 13.69 16.70
C VAL A 22 -16.72 14.42 15.36
N GLY A 23 -17.64 14.04 14.48
CA GLY A 23 -17.84 14.72 13.21
C GLY A 23 -18.90 14.07 12.33
N PRO A 24 -19.80 14.84 11.68
CA PRO A 24 -20.89 14.28 10.87
C PRO A 24 -20.41 13.48 9.66
N ALA A 25 -19.22 13.77 9.11
CA ALA A 25 -18.68 13.04 7.98
C ALA A 25 -18.13 11.66 8.39
N LEU A 26 -17.70 11.51 9.66
CA LEU A 26 -17.25 10.23 10.22
C LEU A 26 -18.42 9.27 10.47
N ASP A 27 -19.64 9.78 10.64
CA ASP A 27 -20.87 8.99 10.79
C ASP A 27 -21.60 8.73 9.45
N ALA A 28 -21.10 9.30 8.35
CA ALA A 28 -21.80 9.27 7.08
C ALA A 28 -21.89 7.84 6.50
N PRO A 29 -23.05 7.38 6.00
CA PRO A 29 -23.18 6.03 5.44
C PRO A 29 -22.21 5.73 4.29
N ALA A 30 -21.87 6.73 3.46
CA ALA A 30 -20.91 6.57 2.36
C ALA A 30 -19.47 6.31 2.83
N TYR A 31 -19.15 6.68 4.07
CA TYR A 31 -17.88 6.41 4.72
C TYR A 31 -17.79 5.02 5.35
N GLU A 32 -18.93 4.34 5.55
CA GLU A 32 -19.02 3.02 6.17
C GLU A 32 -18.29 2.95 7.54
N PRO A 33 -18.74 3.71 8.56
CA PRO A 33 -18.05 3.79 9.85
C PRO A 33 -17.74 2.43 10.49
N ASP A 34 -18.64 1.45 10.37
CA ASP A 34 -18.46 0.08 10.89
C ASP A 34 -17.21 -0.64 10.32
N LYS A 35 -16.72 -0.22 9.14
CA LYS A 35 -15.48 -0.75 8.52
C LYS A 35 -14.31 0.22 8.59
N SER A 36 -14.58 1.49 8.87
CA SER A 36 -13.63 2.58 8.71
C SER A 36 -13.22 3.19 10.05
N VAL A 37 -13.90 2.88 11.14
CA VAL A 37 -13.61 3.39 12.49
C VAL A 37 -13.26 2.23 13.42
N ILE A 38 -12.17 2.39 14.17
CA ILE A 38 -11.71 1.42 15.17
C ILE A 38 -11.88 2.04 16.56
N ASN A 39 -12.75 1.42 17.36
CA ASN A 39 -13.07 1.78 18.75
C ASN A 39 -13.33 3.28 18.95
N ASP A 40 -14.04 3.92 18.01
CA ASP A 40 -14.36 5.36 18.02
C ASP A 40 -13.15 6.32 18.12
N ARG A 41 -11.94 5.83 17.83
CA ARG A 41 -10.67 6.55 18.11
C ARG A 41 -9.78 6.71 16.88
N PHE A 42 -9.79 5.70 16.01
CA PHE A 42 -9.05 5.71 14.76
C PHE A 42 -10.00 5.67 13.60
N PHE A 43 -9.69 6.41 12.54
CA PHE A 43 -10.51 6.49 11.34
C PHE A 43 -9.65 6.29 10.07
N LEU A 44 -10.13 5.46 9.16
CA LEU A 44 -9.54 5.15 7.88
C LEU A 44 -9.53 6.40 7.00
N THR A 45 -8.34 6.90 6.70
CA THR A 45 -8.19 8.08 5.87
C THR A 45 -8.04 7.71 4.39
N SER A 46 -7.21 6.72 4.11
CA SER A 46 -6.82 6.29 2.76
C SER A 46 -6.19 4.89 2.86
N ALA A 47 -5.78 4.30 1.74
CA ALA A 47 -4.80 3.22 1.76
C ALA A 47 -3.74 3.41 0.67
N ALA A 48 -2.50 3.03 0.99
CA ALA A 48 -1.54 2.69 -0.06
C ALA A 48 -2.03 1.44 -0.78
N VAL A 49 -1.84 1.37 -2.09
CA VAL A 49 -2.07 0.17 -2.89
C VAL A 49 -0.84 -0.12 -3.72
N PHE A 50 -0.56 -1.41 -3.92
CA PHE A 50 0.55 -1.84 -4.75
C PHE A 50 0.04 -2.29 -6.12
N ALA A 51 0.56 -1.65 -7.15
CA ALA A 51 0.26 -1.90 -8.55
C ALA A 51 1.39 -2.69 -9.23
N LEU A 52 1.03 -3.33 -10.33
CA LEU A 52 1.97 -3.73 -11.37
C LEU A 52 2.43 -2.47 -12.09
N GLY A 53 3.74 -2.34 -12.32
CA GLY A 53 4.31 -1.23 -13.08
C GLY A 53 5.18 -1.73 -14.22
N TRP A 54 5.17 -1.01 -15.34
CA TRP A 54 6.04 -1.35 -16.48
C TRP A 54 6.48 -0.12 -17.27
N ASN A 55 7.61 -0.25 -17.93
CA ASN A 55 8.06 0.70 -18.95
C ASN A 55 7.33 0.40 -20.27
N THR A 56 6.59 1.37 -20.80
CA THR A 56 5.74 1.22 -22.00
C THR A 56 6.51 1.00 -23.30
N GLY A 57 7.76 1.47 -23.39
CA GLY A 57 8.61 1.21 -24.54
C GLY A 57 9.11 -0.24 -24.59
N ALA A 58 9.38 -0.83 -23.42
CA ALA A 58 9.84 -2.21 -23.30
C ALA A 58 8.69 -3.23 -23.26
N VAL A 59 7.55 -2.86 -22.68
CA VAL A 59 6.37 -3.73 -22.49
C VAL A 59 5.12 -3.02 -23.01
N PRO A 60 4.97 -2.88 -24.35
CA PRO A 60 3.86 -2.14 -24.94
C PRO A 60 2.49 -2.81 -24.71
N GLY A 61 2.46 -4.14 -24.51
CA GLY A 61 1.24 -4.88 -24.17
C GLY A 61 0.79 -4.74 -22.71
N GLY A 62 1.63 -4.13 -21.87
CA GLY A 62 1.41 -3.99 -20.43
C GLY A 62 1.40 -5.30 -19.65
N LEU A 63 0.96 -5.20 -18.39
CA LEU A 63 0.82 -6.32 -17.47
C LEU A 63 -0.64 -6.42 -17.00
N ASN A 64 -1.13 -7.64 -16.83
CA ASN A 64 -2.48 -7.92 -16.35
C ASN A 64 -2.49 -8.59 -14.98
N THR A 65 -1.52 -9.46 -14.72
CA THR A 65 -1.40 -10.23 -13.48
C THR A 65 0.06 -10.33 -13.04
N PRO A 66 0.36 -10.53 -11.75
CA PRO A 66 1.74 -10.73 -11.29
C PRO A 66 2.52 -11.80 -12.05
N GLN A 67 1.87 -12.89 -12.47
CA GLN A 67 2.50 -13.96 -13.23
C GLN A 67 3.07 -13.52 -14.59
N ASP A 68 2.57 -12.43 -15.19
CA ASP A 68 3.12 -11.90 -16.46
C ASP A 68 4.60 -11.48 -16.30
N ILE A 69 5.04 -11.18 -15.07
CA ILE A 69 6.41 -10.78 -14.74
C ILE A 69 7.36 -11.96 -14.71
N LEU A 70 6.86 -13.20 -14.56
CA LEU A 70 7.65 -14.43 -14.57
C LEU A 70 8.09 -14.84 -16.00
N ASN A 71 8.48 -13.85 -16.80
CA ASN A 71 8.93 -14.02 -18.17
C ASN A 71 10.45 -13.95 -18.24
N PRO A 72 11.14 -14.98 -18.78
CA PRO A 72 12.60 -14.97 -18.96
C PRO A 72 13.16 -13.75 -19.71
N ALA A 73 12.36 -13.09 -20.56
CA ALA A 73 12.74 -11.86 -21.24
C ALA A 73 13.01 -10.67 -20.31
N TYR A 74 12.50 -10.72 -19.08
CA TYR A 74 12.69 -9.69 -18.05
C TYR A 74 13.86 -9.96 -17.10
N LYS A 75 14.63 -11.04 -17.32
CA LYS A 75 15.78 -11.38 -16.49
C LYS A 75 16.74 -10.17 -16.32
N GLY A 76 17.09 -9.84 -15.08
CA GLY A 76 17.96 -8.70 -14.73
C GLY A 76 17.29 -7.31 -14.80
N LYS A 77 16.00 -7.26 -15.17
CA LYS A 77 15.24 -6.02 -15.45
C LYS A 77 13.92 -5.95 -14.67
N ILE A 78 13.76 -6.73 -13.60
CA ILE A 78 12.62 -6.66 -12.70
C ILE A 78 13.02 -5.83 -11.49
N GLY A 79 12.24 -4.83 -11.11
CA GLY A 79 12.45 -4.07 -9.88
C GLY A 79 11.59 -4.59 -8.73
N ILE A 80 12.20 -4.93 -7.60
CA ILE A 80 11.49 -5.31 -6.36
C ILE A 80 12.01 -4.50 -5.17
N VAL A 81 11.19 -4.40 -4.12
CA VAL A 81 11.57 -3.73 -2.89
C VAL A 81 12.06 -4.73 -1.86
N ASN A 82 13.12 -4.39 -1.14
CA ASN A 82 13.59 -5.17 0.00
C ASN A 82 12.56 -5.11 1.14
N PRO A 83 11.98 -6.25 1.58
CA PRO A 83 10.98 -6.27 2.63
C PRO A 83 11.57 -6.16 4.05
N THR A 84 12.90 -6.23 4.20
CA THR A 84 13.56 -6.31 5.52
C THR A 84 13.21 -5.10 6.39
N GLY A 85 12.62 -5.36 7.56
CA GLY A 85 12.20 -4.31 8.49
C GLY A 85 10.96 -3.51 8.06
N ILE A 86 10.28 -3.92 6.99
CA ILE A 86 9.07 -3.25 6.48
C ILE A 86 7.92 -4.25 6.48
N ALA A 87 7.15 -4.26 7.57
CA ALA A 87 6.07 -5.23 7.81
C ALA A 87 5.05 -5.32 6.66
N SER A 88 4.71 -4.19 6.03
CA SER A 88 3.80 -4.17 4.88
C SER A 88 4.36 -4.93 3.67
N TYR A 89 5.66 -4.84 3.40
CA TYR A 89 6.26 -5.63 2.32
C TYR A 89 6.38 -7.11 2.69
N VAL A 90 6.68 -7.44 3.95
CA VAL A 90 6.65 -8.85 4.39
C VAL A 90 5.28 -9.46 4.14
N ASP A 91 4.21 -8.78 4.53
CA ASP A 91 2.84 -9.26 4.29
C ASP A 91 2.52 -9.35 2.80
N LEU A 92 2.86 -8.32 2.01
CA LEU A 92 2.67 -8.31 0.57
C LEU A 92 3.31 -9.54 -0.10
N TYR A 93 4.56 -9.86 0.25
CA TYR A 93 5.23 -11.01 -0.34
C TYR A 93 4.54 -12.32 0.06
N ARG A 94 4.14 -12.48 1.33
CA ARG A 94 3.37 -13.66 1.77
C ARG A 94 2.03 -13.76 1.06
N TYR A 95 1.34 -12.64 0.90
CA TYR A 95 0.09 -12.54 0.17
C TYR A 95 0.25 -12.96 -1.29
N TYR A 96 1.35 -12.56 -1.94
CA TYR A 96 1.67 -12.98 -3.31
C TYR A 96 1.90 -14.49 -3.39
N ALA A 97 2.66 -15.07 -2.46
CA ALA A 97 2.89 -16.52 -2.42
C ALA A 97 1.56 -17.28 -2.24
N LYS A 98 0.69 -16.82 -1.33
CA LYS A 98 -0.61 -17.43 -1.09
C LYS A 98 -1.57 -17.31 -2.28
N THR A 99 -1.53 -16.19 -2.99
CA THR A 99 -2.54 -15.84 -4.02
C THR A 99 -2.13 -16.27 -5.42
N TYR A 100 -0.84 -16.20 -5.73
CA TYR A 100 -0.31 -16.36 -7.09
C TYR A 100 0.59 -17.59 -7.26
N GLY A 101 0.89 -18.32 -6.17
CA GLY A 101 1.64 -19.57 -6.14
C GLY A 101 2.75 -19.55 -5.09
N GLU A 102 2.90 -20.62 -4.30
CA GLU A 102 3.88 -20.68 -3.20
C GLU A 102 5.33 -20.51 -3.69
N ASP A 103 5.60 -20.91 -4.94
CA ASP A 103 6.88 -20.81 -5.62
C ASP A 103 7.05 -19.51 -6.44
N TYR A 104 6.08 -18.58 -6.41
CA TYR A 104 6.10 -17.35 -7.21
C TYR A 104 7.41 -16.56 -7.01
N TRP A 105 7.84 -16.39 -5.76
CA TRP A 105 9.06 -15.64 -5.45
C TRP A 105 10.34 -16.42 -5.78
N GLU A 106 10.31 -17.76 -5.73
CA GLU A 106 11.42 -18.58 -6.19
C GLU A 106 11.63 -18.45 -7.70
N GLN A 107 10.52 -18.52 -8.47
CA GLN A 107 10.54 -18.29 -9.92
C GLN A 107 11.01 -16.87 -10.25
N LEU A 108 10.56 -15.86 -9.50
CA LEU A 108 10.99 -14.47 -9.71
C LEU A 108 12.48 -14.28 -9.36
N ALA A 109 12.97 -14.89 -8.28
CA ALA A 109 14.38 -14.83 -7.89
C ALA A 109 15.30 -15.40 -8.98
N ALA A 110 14.89 -16.48 -9.65
CA ALA A 110 15.62 -17.05 -10.79
C ALA A 110 15.76 -16.09 -11.98
N LEU A 111 14.95 -15.03 -12.04
CA LEU A 111 15.03 -13.95 -13.03
C LEU A 111 15.96 -12.81 -12.60
N GLU A 112 16.72 -12.96 -11.50
CA GLU A 112 17.75 -12.02 -11.04
C GLU A 112 17.21 -10.57 -10.94
N PRO A 113 16.16 -10.31 -10.14
CA PRO A 113 15.59 -8.98 -10.01
C PRO A 113 16.59 -8.02 -9.34
N ARG A 114 16.41 -6.73 -9.60
CA ARG A 114 17.09 -5.65 -8.89
C ARG A 114 16.31 -5.27 -7.64
N VAL A 115 17.03 -5.17 -6.54
CA VAL A 115 16.47 -4.85 -5.23
C VAL A 115 16.65 -3.37 -4.92
N TYR A 116 15.56 -2.72 -4.53
CA TYR A 116 15.53 -1.30 -4.15
C TYR A 116 15.10 -1.14 -2.68
N PRO A 117 15.50 -0.06 -1.99
CA PRO A 117 15.09 0.20 -0.62
C PRO A 117 13.63 0.69 -0.50
N SER A 118 12.99 1.11 -1.60
CA SER A 118 11.60 1.60 -1.60
C SER A 118 10.96 1.55 -2.99
N ALA A 119 9.62 1.65 -3.03
CA ALA A 119 8.85 1.73 -4.28
C ALA A 119 9.22 2.96 -5.13
N LEU A 120 9.58 4.08 -4.50
CA LEU A 120 10.02 5.28 -5.22
C LEU A 120 11.26 5.01 -6.08
N GLY A 121 12.21 4.24 -5.54
CA GLY A 121 13.39 3.81 -6.30
C GLY A 121 13.02 2.92 -7.49
N VAL A 122 12.05 2.03 -7.31
CA VAL A 122 11.51 1.19 -8.41
C VAL A 122 10.85 2.05 -9.49
N ALA A 123 10.01 3.03 -9.11
CA ALA A 123 9.34 3.92 -10.07
C ALA A 123 10.34 4.75 -10.89
N GLN A 124 11.40 5.25 -10.25
CA GLN A 124 12.51 5.93 -10.93
C GLN A 124 13.23 5.00 -11.90
N ALA A 125 13.50 3.76 -11.49
CA ALA A 125 14.15 2.75 -12.33
C ALA A 125 13.27 2.30 -13.51
N LEU A 126 11.94 2.24 -13.34
CA LEU A 126 10.99 2.01 -14.43
C LEU A 126 10.99 3.18 -15.42
N THR A 127 11.01 4.40 -14.90
CA THR A 127 11.02 5.64 -15.70
C THR A 127 12.30 5.76 -16.52
N SER A 128 13.45 5.40 -15.95
CA SER A 128 14.74 5.40 -16.67
C SER A 128 14.91 4.21 -17.61
N GLY A 129 14.12 3.14 -17.43
CA GLY A 129 14.26 1.88 -18.15
C GLY A 129 15.37 0.97 -17.62
N GLU A 130 15.94 1.28 -16.45
CA GLU A 130 16.89 0.39 -15.75
C GLU A 130 16.23 -0.96 -15.42
N VAL A 131 14.98 -0.90 -14.97
CA VAL A 131 14.07 -2.05 -14.90
C VAL A 131 12.87 -1.76 -15.81
N VAL A 132 12.23 -2.80 -16.30
CA VAL A 132 11.13 -2.68 -17.28
C VAL A 132 9.80 -3.16 -16.73
N VAL A 133 9.81 -3.92 -15.63
CA VAL A 133 8.61 -4.39 -14.94
C VAL A 133 8.84 -4.41 -13.43
N SER A 134 7.75 -4.29 -12.66
CA SER A 134 7.74 -4.51 -11.22
C SER A 134 6.41 -5.13 -10.79
N PRO A 135 6.45 -6.14 -9.88
CA PRO A 135 5.22 -6.71 -9.31
C PRO A 135 4.60 -5.81 -8.26
N SER A 136 5.34 -4.82 -7.75
CA SER A 136 4.90 -3.99 -6.64
C SER A 136 5.56 -2.63 -6.69
N VAL A 137 4.81 -1.66 -7.17
CA VAL A 137 5.13 -0.22 -7.12
C VAL A 137 3.87 0.55 -6.75
N GLN A 138 4.00 1.81 -6.31
CA GLN A 138 2.81 2.66 -6.19
C GLN A 138 2.17 2.88 -7.58
N PRO A 139 0.85 3.15 -7.67
CA PRO A 139 0.24 3.64 -8.91
C PRO A 139 1.06 4.80 -9.48
N LEU A 140 1.50 4.66 -10.73
CA LEU A 140 2.40 5.61 -11.38
C LEU A 140 1.64 6.81 -11.97
N VAL A 141 0.61 7.30 -11.26
CA VAL A 141 -0.28 8.38 -11.74
C VAL A 141 0.51 9.63 -12.05
N THR A 142 1.33 10.09 -11.11
CA THR A 142 2.16 11.29 -11.26
C THR A 142 3.17 11.14 -12.39
N GLU A 143 3.82 9.98 -12.51
CA GLU A 143 4.80 9.71 -13.56
C GLU A 143 4.13 9.70 -14.94
N VAL A 144 2.96 9.07 -15.08
CA VAL A 144 2.17 9.06 -16.32
C VAL A 144 1.71 10.47 -16.69
N GLU A 145 1.19 11.24 -15.73
CA GLU A 145 0.76 12.64 -15.95
C GLU A 145 1.94 13.54 -16.36
N ALA A 146 3.13 13.27 -15.84
CA ALA A 146 4.37 13.96 -16.23
C ALA A 146 4.92 13.52 -17.60
N GLY A 147 4.29 12.53 -18.26
CA GLY A 147 4.71 12.02 -19.57
C GLY A 147 5.89 11.04 -19.52
N ALA A 148 6.19 10.46 -18.36
CA ALA A 148 7.17 9.39 -18.27
C ALA A 148 6.72 8.16 -19.09
N PRO A 149 7.65 7.38 -19.68
CA PRO A 149 7.33 6.24 -20.52
C PRO A 149 6.94 5.00 -19.70
N VAL A 150 6.09 5.17 -18.69
CA VAL A 150 5.64 4.10 -17.78
C VAL A 150 4.13 3.99 -17.79
N ASN A 151 3.61 2.85 -17.36
CA ASN A 151 2.20 2.68 -17.07
C ASN A 151 2.05 1.65 -15.95
N TRP A 152 0.85 1.55 -15.40
CA TRP A 152 0.58 0.75 -14.22
C TRP A 152 -0.83 0.16 -14.25
N LYS A 153 -1.06 -0.87 -13.44
CA LYS A 153 -2.37 -1.50 -13.26
C LYS A 153 -2.44 -2.16 -11.90
N LEU A 154 -3.58 -2.06 -11.21
CA LEU A 154 -3.82 -2.89 -10.03
C LEU A 154 -3.90 -4.37 -10.44
N PRO A 155 -3.28 -5.29 -9.68
CA PRO A 155 -3.47 -6.72 -9.94
C PRO A 155 -4.93 -7.11 -9.65
N PRO A 156 -5.41 -8.27 -10.15
CA PRO A 156 -6.80 -8.71 -9.98
C PRO A 156 -7.27 -8.72 -8.52
N THR A 157 -6.37 -9.06 -7.61
CA THR A 157 -6.61 -8.99 -6.16
C THR A 157 -5.57 -8.05 -5.54
N PRO A 158 -5.86 -6.74 -5.46
CA PRO A 158 -4.92 -5.74 -4.96
C PRO A 158 -4.67 -5.89 -3.47
N TRP A 159 -3.41 -5.68 -3.10
CA TRP A 159 -2.97 -5.63 -1.73
C TRP A 159 -2.48 -4.23 -1.41
N GLY A 160 -2.66 -3.81 -0.16
CA GLY A 160 -2.26 -2.48 0.26
C GLY A 160 -2.25 -2.30 1.76
N THR A 161 -1.86 -1.11 2.19
CA THR A 161 -1.73 -0.78 3.60
C THR A 161 -2.74 0.31 3.95
N PRO A 162 -3.77 0.01 4.77
CA PRO A 162 -4.70 1.02 5.21
C PRO A 162 -4.01 2.03 6.11
N TRP A 163 -4.41 3.29 5.98
CA TRP A 163 -3.88 4.41 6.74
C TRP A 163 -4.95 4.95 7.67
N TYR A 164 -4.72 4.78 8.96
CA TYR A 164 -5.61 5.30 9.99
C TYR A 164 -5.05 6.59 10.58
N SER A 165 -5.94 7.48 10.98
CA SER A 165 -5.62 8.69 11.71
C SER A 165 -6.39 8.71 13.03
N GLN A 166 -5.94 9.51 13.99
CA GLN A 166 -6.59 9.69 15.28
C GLN A 166 -6.52 11.15 15.71
N VAL A 167 -7.43 11.54 16.60
CA VAL A 167 -7.32 12.79 17.35
C VAL A 167 -6.59 12.53 18.66
N VAL A 168 -5.44 13.18 18.86
CA VAL A 168 -4.67 13.06 20.10
C VAL A 168 -5.28 13.96 21.16
N GLY A 169 -5.88 13.37 22.20
CA GLY A 169 -6.67 14.10 23.20
C GLY A 169 -5.87 15.10 24.04
N VAL A 170 -4.58 14.83 24.23
CA VAL A 170 -3.64 15.70 24.98
C VAL A 170 -2.91 16.72 24.10
N ALA A 171 -3.24 16.81 22.80
CA ALA A 171 -2.65 17.80 21.91
C ALA A 171 -3.01 19.23 22.34
N PRO A 172 -2.23 20.25 21.97
CA PRO A 172 -2.56 21.65 22.31
C PRO A 172 -3.91 22.14 21.75
N HIS A 173 -4.40 21.53 20.66
CA HIS A 173 -5.61 21.95 19.94
C HIS A 173 -6.49 20.76 19.50
N PRO A 174 -7.05 19.98 20.44
CA PRO A 174 -7.76 18.74 20.11
C PRO A 174 -9.07 19.01 19.34
N ASN A 175 -9.77 20.11 19.64
CA ASN A 175 -10.99 20.48 18.91
C ASN A 175 -10.71 20.87 17.45
N ALA A 176 -9.57 21.52 17.17
CA ALA A 176 -9.18 21.80 15.79
C ALA A 176 -8.79 20.51 15.05
N ALA A 177 -8.19 19.54 15.74
CA ALA A 177 -7.91 18.23 15.19
C ALA A 177 -9.18 17.44 14.87
N GLN A 178 -10.27 17.58 15.64
CA GLN A 178 -11.59 17.01 15.30
C GLN A 178 -12.13 17.58 13.98
N VAL A 179 -12.06 18.90 13.80
CA VAL A 179 -12.49 19.54 12.54
C VAL A 179 -11.67 19.05 11.35
N LEU A 180 -10.36 18.85 11.53
CA LEU A 180 -9.51 18.27 10.50
C LEU A 180 -9.88 16.81 10.22
N ALA A 181 -10.13 16.00 11.25
CA ALA A 181 -10.53 14.60 11.11
C ALA A 181 -11.84 14.47 10.30
N ASP A 182 -12.84 15.28 10.63
CA ASP A 182 -14.11 15.34 9.89
C ASP A 182 -13.88 15.76 8.43
N PHE A 183 -13.10 16.83 8.19
CA PHE A 183 -12.76 17.27 6.83
C PHE A 183 -12.07 16.18 6.01
N MET A 184 -11.12 15.44 6.59
CA MET A 184 -10.34 14.42 5.88
C MET A 184 -11.20 13.31 5.27
N VAL A 185 -12.42 13.07 5.79
CA VAL A 185 -13.35 12.05 5.29
C VAL A 185 -14.53 12.65 4.49
N THR A 186 -14.48 13.94 4.16
CA THR A 186 -15.39 14.58 3.18
C THR A 186 -14.96 14.29 1.74
N THR A 187 -15.82 14.58 0.75
CA THR A 187 -15.45 14.43 -0.67
C THR A 187 -14.26 15.32 -1.03
N GLU A 188 -14.23 16.56 -0.55
CA GLU A 188 -13.16 17.52 -0.79
C GLU A 188 -11.85 17.07 -0.14
N GLY A 189 -11.91 16.62 1.12
CA GLY A 189 -10.75 16.08 1.82
C GLY A 189 -10.20 14.84 1.12
N GLN A 190 -11.07 13.91 0.74
CA GLN A 190 -10.67 12.70 0.04
C GLN A 190 -10.10 13.00 -1.36
N THR A 191 -10.65 13.96 -2.10
CA THR A 191 -10.12 14.39 -3.40
C THR A 191 -8.72 15.00 -3.25
N ALA A 192 -8.49 15.77 -2.18
CA ALA A 192 -7.17 16.35 -1.92
C ALA A 192 -6.13 15.30 -1.50
N LEU A 193 -6.54 14.25 -0.79
CA LEU A 193 -5.64 13.24 -0.22
C LEU A 193 -5.30 12.09 -1.16
N ASN A 194 -6.21 11.72 -2.06
CA ASN A 194 -6.12 10.45 -2.79
C ASN A 194 -5.74 10.47 -4.28
N PRO A 195 -5.09 11.50 -4.87
CA PRO A 195 -4.48 11.32 -6.18
C PRO A 195 -3.47 10.15 -6.16
N GLY A 196 -3.78 9.05 -6.85
CA GLY A 196 -2.92 7.86 -6.89
C GLY A 196 -3.02 6.91 -5.68
N TYR A 197 -3.98 7.11 -4.78
CA TYR A 197 -4.21 6.25 -3.61
C TYR A 197 -5.63 5.67 -3.57
N ALA A 198 -5.89 4.74 -2.65
CA ALA A 198 -7.25 4.27 -2.41
C ALA A 198 -7.98 5.19 -1.43
N ALA A 199 -9.15 5.69 -1.82
CA ALA A 199 -9.95 6.61 -1.01
C ALA A 199 -10.87 5.88 -0.03
N ALA A 200 -11.16 6.52 1.10
CA ALA A 200 -12.11 6.11 2.12
C ALA A 200 -13.56 6.57 1.86
N LEU A 201 -13.82 7.27 0.75
CA LEU A 201 -15.15 7.41 0.12
C LEU A 201 -15.22 6.78 -1.29
N PRO A 202 -16.41 6.40 -1.80
CA PRO A 202 -16.58 5.97 -3.18
C PRO A 202 -16.49 7.15 -4.16
N ASP A 203 -16.21 6.85 -5.45
CA ASP A 203 -16.28 7.79 -6.57
C ASP A 203 -15.43 9.08 -6.41
N ILE A 204 -14.31 9.00 -5.69
CA ILE A 204 -13.40 10.12 -5.48
C ILE A 204 -12.49 10.32 -6.71
N PRO A 205 -12.48 11.53 -7.32
CA PRO A 205 -11.60 11.84 -8.43
C PRO A 205 -10.12 11.60 -8.09
N GLY A 206 -9.39 10.93 -8.99
CA GLY A 206 -7.97 10.63 -8.83
C GLY A 206 -7.65 9.44 -7.92
N ALA A 207 -8.62 8.95 -7.15
CA ALA A 207 -8.45 7.72 -6.38
C ALA A 207 -8.43 6.51 -7.30
N VAL A 208 -7.57 5.54 -7.00
CA VAL A 208 -7.35 4.37 -7.85
C VAL A 208 -8.12 3.13 -7.37
N ALA A 209 -8.65 3.17 -6.15
CA ALA A 209 -9.44 2.11 -5.55
C ALA A 209 -10.22 2.63 -4.32
N ARG A 210 -11.06 1.75 -3.75
CA ARG A 210 -11.74 1.94 -2.46
C ARG A 210 -10.89 1.32 -1.36
N ALA A 211 -10.53 2.08 -0.33
CA ALA A 211 -9.63 1.61 0.74
C ALA A 211 -10.18 0.39 1.51
N GLN A 212 -11.50 0.31 1.68
CA GLN A 212 -12.23 -0.78 2.35
C GLN A 212 -12.19 -2.10 1.56
N ASP A 213 -11.93 -2.04 0.25
CA ASP A 213 -11.90 -3.22 -0.63
C ASP A 213 -10.49 -3.79 -0.81
N ILE A 214 -9.47 -3.11 -0.25
CA ILE A 214 -8.08 -3.53 -0.35
C ILE A 214 -7.78 -4.59 0.71
N ALA A 215 -7.21 -5.71 0.28
CA ALA A 215 -6.71 -6.70 1.22
C ALA A 215 -5.67 -6.04 2.15
N SER A 216 -5.97 -6.04 3.44
CA SER A 216 -5.14 -5.44 4.48
C SER A 216 -4.25 -6.49 5.16
N PRO A 217 -3.13 -6.07 5.76
CA PRO A 217 -2.20 -7.00 6.40
C PRO A 217 -2.84 -7.84 7.52
N ASP A 218 -2.44 -9.10 7.63
CA ASP A 218 -2.84 -9.94 8.77
C ASP A 218 -1.92 -9.63 9.97
N ILE A 219 -2.46 -8.89 10.94
CA ILE A 219 -1.73 -8.42 12.12
C ILE A 219 -1.12 -9.59 12.91
N ALA A 220 -1.79 -10.76 12.94
CA ALA A 220 -1.28 -11.93 13.65
C ALA A 220 -0.03 -12.54 12.99
N GLU A 221 0.20 -12.22 11.72
CA GLU A 221 1.34 -12.69 10.94
C GLU A 221 2.52 -11.71 10.93
N LEU A 222 2.36 -10.53 11.53
CA LEU A 222 3.34 -9.44 11.51
C LEU A 222 4.02 -9.17 12.87
N THR A 223 4.19 -10.20 13.70
CA THR A 223 5.02 -10.05 14.92
C THR A 223 6.48 -9.78 14.53
N PRO A 224 7.26 -9.08 15.39
CA PRO A 224 8.68 -8.81 15.11
C PRO A 224 9.47 -10.08 14.76
N GLU A 225 9.22 -11.19 15.46
CA GLU A 225 9.90 -12.46 15.21
C GLU A 225 9.56 -13.05 13.84
N LYS A 226 8.28 -13.00 13.44
CA LYS A 226 7.84 -13.49 12.12
C LYS A 226 8.38 -12.62 10.98
N VAL A 227 8.46 -11.31 11.20
CA VAL A 227 9.04 -10.36 10.23
C VAL A 227 10.54 -10.59 10.08
N GLU A 228 11.26 -10.79 11.18
CA GLU A 228 12.70 -11.09 11.19
C GLU A 228 12.99 -12.42 10.49
N GLN A 229 12.25 -13.48 10.83
CA GLN A 229 12.38 -14.79 10.18
C GLN A 229 12.19 -14.69 8.66
N TYR A 230 11.13 -14.01 8.22
CA TYR A 230 10.87 -13.85 6.78
C TYR A 230 11.96 -13.02 6.10
N SER A 231 12.51 -12.01 6.78
CA SER A 231 13.59 -11.19 6.25
C SER A 231 14.85 -12.03 5.97
N GLU A 232 15.19 -12.97 6.85
CA GLU A 232 16.31 -13.90 6.63
C GLU A 232 16.07 -14.86 5.46
N GLU A 233 14.87 -15.43 5.36
CA GLU A 233 14.47 -16.31 4.25
C GLU A 233 14.54 -15.56 2.91
N TRP A 234 14.02 -14.34 2.88
CA TRP A 234 14.05 -13.48 1.70
C TRP A 234 15.49 -13.12 1.29
N GLN A 235 16.37 -12.77 2.24
CA GLN A 235 17.76 -12.46 1.95
C GLN A 235 18.50 -13.66 1.34
N LYS A 236 18.27 -14.88 1.86
CA LYS A 236 18.83 -16.11 1.27
C LYS A 236 18.37 -16.35 -0.16
N LEU A 237 17.15 -15.95 -0.49
CA LEU A 237 16.57 -16.17 -1.82
C LEU A 237 17.02 -15.11 -2.86
N PHE A 238 17.12 -13.84 -2.46
CA PHE A 238 17.34 -12.72 -3.39
C PHE A 238 18.74 -12.08 -3.30
N GLN A 239 19.55 -12.45 -2.31
CA GLN A 239 20.88 -11.84 -2.07
C GLN A 239 22.01 -12.87 -1.90
N SER A 240 21.78 -14.11 -2.33
CA SER A 240 22.80 -15.18 -2.39
C SER A 240 23.77 -15.03 -3.56
#